data_AF-A0A0P6VBI2-F1
#
_entry.id   AF-A0A0P6VBI2-F1
#
_cell.length_a   1.000
_cell.length_b   1.000
_cell.length_c   1.000
_cell.angle_alpha   90.00
_cell.angle_beta   90.00
_cell.angle_gamma   90.00
#
_symmetry.space_group_name_H-M   'P 1'
#
loop_
_entity.id
_entity.type
_entity.pdbx_description
1 polymer ?
#
loop_
_entity_poly.entity_id
_entity_poly.type
_entity_poly.pdbx_seq_one_letter_code
_entity_poly.pdbx_strand_id
1 'polypeptide(L)'
;LLGMRMPRRPQHLGLQGGWLQRIGAMFTDARTWSTILYFLLMLPLGIVYFTVFCTLLSLGLAASPIAVLFDNIAVLTWDAVDITSAWLTLPLFVVGVLLLFVTLHLARAFGKLHGMFAKQLLVKGGEAAA
;
A
#
# COMPACT_ATOMS: atom_id res chain seq x y z
N LEU A 1 -42.36 11.91 -5.57
CA LEU A 1 -42.51 13.37 -5.31
C LEU A 1 -41.32 13.92 -4.53
N LEU A 2 -40.07 13.79 -4.98
CA LEU A 2 -38.99 14.60 -4.37
C LEU A 2 -38.89 15.99 -5.01
N GLY A 3 -39.65 16.30 -6.07
CA GLY A 3 -39.67 17.62 -6.72
C GLY A 3 -38.33 18.04 -7.35
N MET A 4 -37.27 17.30 -7.08
CA MET A 4 -35.92 17.62 -7.50
C MET A 4 -35.69 17.10 -8.91
N ARG A 5 -35.65 18.05 -9.86
CA ARG A 5 -35.04 17.82 -11.16
C ARG A 5 -33.58 17.48 -10.93
N MET A 6 -33.16 16.29 -11.37
CA MET A 6 -31.75 15.94 -11.37
C MET A 6 -30.98 16.94 -12.25
N PRO A 7 -29.93 17.59 -11.73
CA PRO A 7 -29.00 18.36 -12.56
C PRO A 7 -28.34 17.38 -13.54
N ARG A 8 -28.45 17.66 -14.84
CA ARG A 8 -27.72 16.89 -15.85
C ARG A 8 -26.23 17.23 -15.68
N ARG A 9 -25.38 16.23 -15.51
CA ARG A 9 -23.93 16.43 -15.60
C ARG A 9 -23.67 17.20 -16.91
N PRO A 10 -22.99 18.36 -16.88
CA PRO A 10 -22.60 19.03 -18.10
C PRO A 10 -21.84 18.02 -18.95
N GLN A 11 -22.32 17.80 -20.18
CA GLN A 11 -21.63 16.93 -21.12
C GLN A 11 -20.24 17.51 -21.31
N HIS A 12 -19.20 16.73 -21.00
CA HIS A 12 -17.87 17.08 -21.45
C HIS A 12 -17.94 17.23 -22.97
N LEU A 13 -17.81 18.48 -23.44
CA LEU A 13 -17.61 18.79 -24.83
C LEU A 13 -16.25 18.21 -25.21
N GLY A 14 -16.21 16.91 -25.49
CA GLY A 14 -14.99 16.26 -25.96
C GLY A 14 -14.52 17.01 -27.19
N LEU A 15 -13.23 17.39 -27.19
CA LEU A 15 -12.54 18.11 -28.27
C LEU A 15 -13.17 17.79 -29.63
N GLN A 16 -13.80 18.78 -30.26
CA GLN A 16 -14.37 18.66 -31.60
C GLN A 16 -13.20 18.68 -32.59
N GLY A 17 -12.71 17.52 -32.98
CA GLY A 17 -11.55 17.37 -33.84
C GLY A 17 -11.25 15.90 -34.16
N GLY A 18 -10.52 15.67 -35.24
CA GLY A 18 -10.13 14.34 -35.69
C GLY A 18 -9.32 13.59 -34.62
N TRP A 19 -9.32 12.25 -34.69
CA TRP A 19 -8.68 11.37 -33.70
C TRP A 19 -7.20 11.72 -33.42
N LEU A 20 -6.44 12.11 -34.46
CA LEU A 20 -5.05 12.56 -34.34
C LEU A 20 -4.90 13.83 -33.51
N GLN A 21 -5.81 14.79 -33.65
CA GLN A 21 -5.77 16.05 -32.94
C GLN A 21 -6.11 15.88 -31.45
N ARG A 22 -6.97 14.91 -31.14
CA ARG A 22 -7.27 14.49 -29.76
C ARG A 22 -6.07 13.84 -29.09
N ILE A 23 -5.34 12.97 -29.81
CA ILE A 23 -4.12 12.34 -29.28
C ILE A 23 -3.02 13.37 -29.06
N GLY A 24 -2.82 14.28 -30.02
CA GLY A 24 -1.86 15.38 -29.86
C GLY A 24 -2.17 16.25 -28.65
N ALA A 25 -3.45 16.56 -28.41
CA ALA A 25 -3.88 17.31 -27.23
C ALA A 25 -3.62 16.59 -25.90
N MET A 26 -3.76 15.25 -25.84
CA MET A 26 -3.40 14.49 -24.64
C MET A 26 -1.90 14.54 -24.33
N PHE A 27 -1.05 14.49 -25.36
CA PHE A 27 0.41 14.58 -25.18
C PHE A 27 0.89 15.96 -24.73
N THR A 28 0.10 17.02 -24.94
CA THR A 28 0.42 18.39 -24.50
C THR A 28 -0.23 18.76 -23.16
N ASP A 29 -1.13 17.92 -22.63
CA ASP A 29 -1.81 18.18 -21.36
C ASP A 29 -0.93 17.76 -20.16
N ALA A 30 -0.44 18.74 -19.41
CA ALA A 30 0.37 18.56 -18.21
C ALA A 30 -0.31 17.66 -17.14
N ARG A 31 -1.65 17.66 -17.08
CA ARG A 31 -2.43 16.83 -16.14
C ARG A 31 -2.34 15.35 -16.48
N THR A 32 -2.23 15.00 -17.76
CA THR A 32 -2.07 13.60 -18.19
C THR A 32 -0.71 13.08 -17.74
N TRP A 33 0.34 13.87 -17.91
CA TRP A 33 1.70 13.52 -17.48
C TRP A 33 1.84 13.41 -15.95
N SER A 34 1.23 14.32 -15.19
CA SER A 34 1.26 14.23 -13.71
C SER A 34 0.56 12.96 -13.20
N THR A 35 -0.51 12.54 -13.88
CA THR A 35 -1.25 11.31 -13.55
C THR A 35 -0.43 10.06 -13.89
N ILE A 36 0.27 10.05 -15.03
CA ILE A 36 1.16 8.95 -15.41
C ILE A 36 2.35 8.85 -14.46
N LEU A 37 2.97 9.98 -14.11
CA LEU A 37 4.04 10.04 -13.12
C LEU A 37 3.58 9.50 -11.76
N TYR A 38 2.36 9.86 -11.33
CA TYR A 38 1.76 9.33 -10.11
C TYR A 38 1.66 7.80 -10.14
N PHE A 39 1.15 7.21 -11.22
CA PHE A 39 1.07 5.76 -11.36
C PHE A 39 2.44 5.10 -11.41
N LEU A 40 3.41 5.72 -12.08
CA LEU A 40 4.78 5.20 -12.13
C LEU A 40 5.44 5.22 -10.75
N LEU A 41 5.27 6.29 -9.97
CA LEU A 41 5.77 6.41 -8.59
C LEU A 41 5.05 5.46 -7.63
N MET A 42 3.81 5.10 -7.92
CA MET A 42 3.04 4.15 -7.12
C MET A 42 3.64 2.73 -7.17
N LEU A 43 4.34 2.37 -8.24
CA LEU A 43 5.02 1.09 -8.39
C LEU A 43 6.17 0.87 -7.40
N PRO A 44 7.24 1.70 -7.37
CA PRO A 44 8.34 1.51 -6.42
C PRO A 44 7.88 1.67 -4.97
N LEU A 45 6.96 2.59 -4.70
CA LEU A 45 6.36 2.74 -3.37
C LEU A 45 5.63 1.45 -2.95
N GLY A 46 4.83 0.86 -3.84
CA GLY A 46 4.15 -0.41 -3.60
C GLY A 46 5.13 -1.55 -3.30
N ILE A 47 6.25 -1.62 -4.03
CA ILE A 47 7.29 -2.65 -3.80
C ILE A 47 7.91 -2.48 -2.41
N VAL A 48 8.33 -1.26 -2.04
CA VAL A 48 8.94 -1.02 -0.72
C VAL A 48 7.95 -1.35 0.40
N TYR A 49 6.68 -0.98 0.27
CA TYR A 49 5.68 -1.30 1.26
C TYR A 49 5.46 -2.80 1.36
N PHE A 50 5.32 -3.48 0.22
CA PHE A 50 5.11 -4.92 0.18
C PHE A 50 6.27 -5.69 0.82
N THR A 51 7.52 -5.34 0.51
CA THR A 51 8.69 -6.03 1.06
C THR A 51 8.81 -5.81 2.57
N VAL A 52 8.63 -4.59 3.05
CA VAL A 52 8.67 -4.28 4.49
C VAL A 52 7.54 -5.00 5.23
N PHE A 53 6.32 -4.99 4.70
CA PHE A 53 5.18 -5.65 5.35
C PHE A 53 5.33 -7.18 5.34
N CYS A 54 5.74 -7.75 4.21
CA CYS A 54 5.95 -9.18 4.05
C CYS A 54 7.06 -9.69 4.97
N THR A 55 8.17 -8.94 5.09
CA THR A 55 9.27 -9.29 6.01
C THR A 55 8.83 -9.20 7.46
N LEU A 56 8.24 -8.09 7.90
CA LEU A 56 7.77 -7.94 9.29
C LEU A 56 6.72 -8.98 9.67
N LEU A 57 5.77 -9.26 8.77
CA LEU A 57 4.75 -10.28 9.00
C LEU A 57 5.36 -11.68 9.07
N SER A 58 6.28 -12.01 8.16
CA SER A 58 6.96 -13.32 8.17
C SER A 58 7.77 -13.51 9.44
N LEU A 59 8.53 -12.50 9.88
CA LEU A 59 9.25 -12.55 11.15
C LEU A 59 8.29 -12.66 12.34
N GLY A 60 7.19 -11.90 12.35
CA GLY A 60 6.19 -11.97 13.43
C GLY A 60 5.53 -13.34 13.55
N LEU A 61 5.24 -14.00 12.43
CA LEU A 61 4.68 -15.36 12.40
C LEU A 61 5.72 -16.43 12.75
N ALA A 62 6.95 -16.30 12.26
CA ALA A 62 8.06 -17.18 12.59
C ALA A 62 8.41 -17.13 14.09
N ALA A 63 8.25 -15.95 14.71
CA ALA A 63 8.40 -15.75 16.14
C ALA A 63 7.22 -16.29 16.98
N SER A 64 6.16 -16.79 16.35
CA SER A 64 4.97 -17.25 17.06
C SER A 64 5.13 -18.68 17.62
N PRO A 65 4.39 -19.04 18.69
CA PRO A 65 4.44 -20.37 19.30
C PRO A 65 3.86 -21.45 18.38
N ILE A 66 3.40 -21.11 17.17
CA ILE A 66 3.02 -22.08 16.14
C ILE A 66 4.17 -23.06 15.85
N ALA A 67 5.44 -22.65 15.98
CA ALA A 67 6.58 -23.54 15.81
C ALA A 67 6.57 -24.74 16.78
N VAL A 68 6.04 -24.57 18.00
CA VAL A 68 5.94 -25.63 19.02
C VAL A 68 4.99 -26.75 18.59
N LEU A 69 4.00 -26.46 17.74
CA LEU A 69 3.11 -27.51 17.19
C LEU A 69 3.85 -28.50 16.28
N PHE A 70 4.98 -28.09 15.69
CA PHE A 70 5.76 -28.90 14.75
C PHE A 70 6.95 -29.61 15.41
N ASP A 71 7.21 -29.36 16.69
CA ASP A 71 8.31 -29.96 17.45
C ASP A 71 8.25 -31.50 17.48
N ASN A 72 7.04 -32.06 17.50
CA ASN A 72 6.79 -33.51 17.47
C ASN A 72 7.03 -34.15 16.08
N ILE A 73 7.21 -33.35 15.03
CA ILE A 73 7.38 -33.79 13.63
C ILE A 73 8.82 -33.57 13.17
N ALA A 74 9.45 -32.47 13.62
CA ALA A 74 10.84 -32.16 13.35
C ALA A 74 11.44 -31.49 14.60
N VAL A 75 12.41 -32.15 15.22
CA VAL A 75 13.20 -31.57 16.32
C VAL A 75 14.06 -30.46 15.74
N LEU A 76 13.66 -29.22 15.99
CA LEU A 76 14.38 -28.04 15.53
C LEU A 76 15.44 -27.69 16.57
N THR A 77 16.70 -27.97 16.26
CA THR A 77 17.84 -27.61 17.12
C THR A 77 18.81 -26.72 16.37
N TRP A 78 19.35 -25.74 17.06
CA TRP A 78 20.43 -24.89 16.56
C TRP A 78 21.60 -24.98 17.54
N ASP A 79 22.72 -25.53 17.08
CA ASP A 79 23.92 -25.76 17.91
C ASP A 79 23.63 -26.55 19.20
N ALA A 80 22.89 -27.66 19.08
CA ALA A 80 22.40 -28.49 20.19
C ALA A 80 21.45 -27.78 21.19
N VAL A 81 21.07 -26.53 20.94
CA VAL A 81 20.03 -25.82 21.68
C VAL A 81 18.68 -26.09 21.03
N ASP A 82 17.73 -26.50 21.86
CA ASP A 82 16.34 -26.68 21.45
C ASP A 82 15.66 -25.31 21.29
N ILE A 83 15.36 -24.95 20.04
CA ILE A 83 14.74 -23.66 19.71
C ILE A 83 13.22 -23.66 19.91
N THR A 84 12.60 -24.81 20.20
CA THR A 84 11.17 -24.91 20.56
C THR A 84 10.94 -24.86 22.07
N SER A 85 12.01 -24.76 22.88
CA SER A 85 11.96 -24.64 24.33
C SER A 85 11.03 -23.52 24.81
N ALA A 86 10.19 -23.82 25.81
CA ALA A 86 9.22 -22.89 26.40
C ALA A 86 9.85 -21.57 26.87
N TRP A 87 11.09 -21.62 27.37
CA TRP A 87 11.82 -20.46 27.87
C TRP A 87 12.25 -19.49 26.77
N LEU A 88 12.52 -19.99 25.55
CA LEU A 88 12.88 -19.16 24.39
C LEU A 88 11.64 -18.71 23.61
N THR A 89 10.63 -19.57 23.51
CA THR A 89 9.42 -19.30 22.72
C THR A 89 8.52 -18.23 23.36
N LEU A 90 8.46 -18.13 24.69
CA LEU A 90 7.69 -17.08 25.38
C LEU A 90 8.14 -15.65 25.04
N PRO A 91 9.42 -15.25 25.21
CA PRO A 91 9.88 -13.92 24.82
C PRO A 91 9.78 -13.71 23.31
N LEU A 92 10.05 -14.75 22.50
CA LEU A 92 9.93 -14.68 21.04
C LEU A 92 8.47 -14.40 20.61
N PHE A 93 7.50 -15.04 21.26
CA PHE A 93 6.07 -14.77 21.04
C PHE A 93 5.71 -13.32 21.35
N VAL A 94 6.19 -12.78 22.48
CA VAL A 94 5.97 -11.37 22.82
C VAL A 94 6.56 -10.45 21.74
N VAL A 95 7.77 -10.75 21.25
CA VAL A 95 8.39 -10.01 20.14
C VAL A 95 7.56 -10.13 18.86
N GLY A 96 7.05 -11.31 18.53
CA GLY A 96 6.17 -11.53 17.38
C GLY A 96 4.87 -10.74 17.47
N VAL A 97 4.22 -10.72 18.63
CA VAL A 97 3.01 -9.93 18.89
C VAL A 97 3.30 -8.43 18.74
N LEU A 98 4.40 -7.94 19.33
CA LEU A 98 4.82 -6.55 19.18
C LEU A 98 5.09 -6.20 17.70
N LEU A 99 5.75 -7.08 16.96
CA LEU A 99 5.97 -6.92 15.52
C LEU A 99 4.66 -6.83 14.74
N LEU A 100 3.64 -7.62 15.08
CA LEU A 100 2.31 -7.51 14.46
C LEU A 100 1.69 -6.14 14.74
N PHE A 101 1.75 -5.66 15.97
CA PHE A 101 1.26 -4.31 16.29
C PHE A 101 2.03 -3.23 15.52
N VAL A 102 3.35 -3.30 15.47
CA VAL A 102 4.18 -2.36 14.69
C VAL A 102 3.76 -2.38 13.23
N THR A 103 3.54 -3.58 12.66
CA THR A 103 3.10 -3.78 11.28
C THR A 103 1.75 -3.09 11.02
N LEU A 104 0.77 -3.24 11.92
CA LEU A 104 -0.53 -2.56 11.82
C LEU A 104 -0.41 -1.03 11.89
N HIS A 105 0.46 -0.51 12.76
CA HIS A 105 0.71 0.94 12.86
C HIS A 105 1.40 1.48 11.61
N LEU A 106 2.34 0.72 11.04
CA LEU A 106 2.96 1.03 9.75
C LEU A 106 1.91 1.07 8.63
N ALA A 107 1.00 0.09 8.57
CA ALA A 107 -0.09 0.08 7.59
C ALA A 107 -0.91 1.38 7.64
N ARG A 108 -1.22 1.84 8.85
CA ARG A 108 -1.97 3.09 9.07
C ARG A 108 -1.16 4.32 8.65
N ALA A 109 0.14 4.35 8.91
CA ALA A 109 1.02 5.44 8.47
C ALA A 109 1.10 5.50 6.93
N PHE A 110 1.22 4.36 6.26
CA PHE A 110 1.27 4.28 4.81
C PHE A 110 -0.03 4.72 4.14
N GLY A 111 -1.19 4.36 4.69
CA GLY A 111 -2.48 4.84 4.20
C GLY A 111 -2.59 6.37 4.22
N LYS A 112 -2.04 7.02 5.26
CA LYS A 112 -1.98 8.49 5.35
C LYS A 112 -1.01 9.10 4.33
N LEU A 113 0.17 8.52 4.16
CA LEU A 113 1.16 8.99 3.18
C LEU A 113 0.58 8.95 1.76
N HIS A 114 -0.09 7.86 1.40
CA HIS A 114 -0.73 7.72 0.09
C HIS A 114 -1.83 8.77 -0.14
N GLY A 115 -2.67 9.00 0.88
CA GLY A 115 -3.67 10.07 0.84
C GLY A 115 -3.06 11.47 0.69
N MET A 116 -1.90 11.72 1.30
CA MET A 116 -1.19 13.00 1.19
C MET A 116 -0.61 13.22 -0.21
N PHE A 117 0.02 12.19 -0.80
CA PHE A 117 0.50 12.24 -2.19
C PHE A 117 -0.63 12.49 -3.18
N ALA A 118 -1.76 11.77 -3.03
CA ALA A 118 -2.94 11.98 -3.85
C ALA A 118 -3.45 13.43 -3.73
N LYS A 119 -3.49 13.99 -2.50
CA LYS A 119 -3.96 15.36 -2.27
C LYS A 119 -3.02 16.40 -2.90
N GLN A 120 -1.72 16.22 -2.80
CA GLN A 120 -0.74 17.15 -3.38
C GLN A 120 -0.76 17.13 -4.91
N LEU A 121 -0.84 15.94 -5.53
CA LEU A 121 -0.80 15.81 -6.99
C LEU A 121 -2.14 16.15 -7.65
N LEU A 122 -3.28 15.83 -7.02
CA LEU A 122 -4.61 16.04 -7.62
C LEU A 122 -5.24 17.38 -7.29
N VAL A 123 -5.00 17.95 -6.10
CA VAL A 123 -5.63 19.22 -5.69
C VAL A 123 -4.77 20.41 -6.10
N LYS A 124 -3.50 20.46 -5.66
CA LYS A 124 -2.61 21.60 -5.97
C LYS A 124 -2.16 21.63 -7.43
N GLY A 125 -1.99 20.46 -8.06
CA GLY A 125 -1.75 20.37 -9.50
C GLY A 125 -2.94 20.84 -10.36
N GLY A 126 -4.16 20.79 -9.80
CA GLY A 126 -5.37 21.29 -10.45
C GLY A 126 -5.57 22.81 -10.30
N GLU A 127 -5.19 23.38 -9.16
CA GLU A 127 -5.28 24.82 -8.88
C GLU A 127 -4.20 25.63 -9.61
N ALA A 128 -3.00 25.07 -9.84
CA ALA A 128 -1.92 25.75 -10.56
C ALA A 128 -2.10 25.77 -12.10
N ALA A 129 -3.08 25.02 -12.62
CA ALA A 129 -3.37 24.90 -14.05
C ALA A 129 -4.72 25.53 -14.45
N ALA A 130 -5.45 26.12 -13.49
CA ALA A 130 -6.69 26.88 -13.68
C ALA A 130 -6.39 28.39 -13.66
#